data_AF-A0A258E607-F1
#
_entry.id   AF-A0A258E607-F1
#
_cell.length_a   1.000
_cell.length_b   1.000
_cell.length_c   1.000
_cell.angle_alpha   90.00
_cell.angle_beta   90.00
_cell.angle_gamma   90.00
#
_symmetry.space_group_name_H-M   'P 1'
#
loop_
_entity.id
_entity.type
_entity.pdbx_description
1 polymer ?
#
loop_
_entity_poly.entity_id
_entity_poly.type
_entity_poly.pdbx_seq_one_letter_code
_entity_poly.pdbx_strand_id
1 'polypeptide(L)'
;MALPPVRTNPARLPPPLALLAELTHRCPLRCPYCSNPLELEAKARELDTATWVRVFHEAAALGVLHAHLSGGEPAARADLVELVAHCARAGLYSNLITSGIGLSPARIGALADAGLDHVQLSIQDADAESADRIAGYAGAFVRKRAVAAQVVAAGLPLTVNMVIHRANVLRTAELVTLAVEMGARRVEVAHA
;
A
#
# COMPACT_ATOMS: atom_id res chain seq x y z
N MET A 1 25.67 -26.21 9.17
CA MET A 1 24.69 -26.94 8.33
C MET A 1 24.46 -26.10 7.08
N ALA A 2 25.06 -26.49 5.95
CA ALA A 2 24.95 -25.73 4.70
C ALA A 2 23.56 -25.97 4.09
N LEU A 3 22.88 -24.90 3.68
CA LEU A 3 21.66 -24.99 2.89
C LEU A 3 21.98 -25.72 1.57
N PRO A 4 21.15 -26.67 1.13
CA PRO A 4 21.37 -27.35 -0.14
C PRO A 4 21.31 -26.34 -1.30
N PRO A 5 22.13 -26.52 -2.35
CA PRO A 5 22.12 -25.63 -3.50
C PRO A 5 20.74 -25.67 -4.18
N VAL A 6 20.16 -24.49 -4.41
CA VAL A 6 18.95 -24.32 -5.21
C VAL A 6 19.28 -24.78 -6.64
N ARG A 7 18.73 -25.92 -7.05
CA ARG A 7 18.83 -26.42 -8.41
C ARG A 7 18.02 -25.51 -9.34
N THR A 8 18.68 -24.56 -9.98
CA THR A 8 18.06 -23.79 -11.06
C THR A 8 18.01 -24.67 -12.31
N ASN A 9 16.82 -25.15 -12.66
CA ASN A 9 16.58 -25.72 -13.98
C ASN A 9 16.53 -24.55 -14.98
N PRO A 10 17.44 -24.44 -15.96
CA PRO A 10 17.45 -23.33 -16.91
C PRO A 10 16.17 -23.24 -17.78
N ALA A 11 15.32 -24.28 -17.77
CA ALA A 11 14.01 -24.30 -18.42
C ALA A 11 12.83 -23.82 -17.54
N ARG A 12 13.06 -23.49 -16.25
CA ARG A 12 12.03 -22.91 -15.37
C ARG A 12 12.44 -21.50 -14.95
N LEU A 13 11.64 -20.53 -15.36
CA LEU A 13 11.78 -19.16 -14.87
C LEU A 13 11.67 -19.15 -13.33
N PRO A 14 12.49 -18.36 -12.63
CA PRO A 14 12.34 -18.20 -11.19
C PRO A 14 10.95 -17.63 -10.88
N PRO A 15 10.36 -17.99 -9.72
CA PRO A 15 9.06 -17.46 -9.35
C PRO A 15 9.15 -15.94 -9.16
N PRO A 16 8.09 -15.19 -9.49
CA PRO A 16 8.05 -13.77 -9.20
C PRO A 16 8.12 -13.56 -7.69
N LEU A 17 8.90 -12.57 -7.24
CA LEU A 17 9.05 -12.29 -5.80
C LEU A 17 7.76 -11.75 -5.18
N ALA A 18 7.05 -10.91 -5.93
CA ALA A 18 5.92 -10.14 -5.42
C ALA A 18 4.78 -10.04 -6.44
N LEU A 19 3.56 -10.04 -5.93
CA LEU A 19 2.33 -9.69 -6.64
C LEU A 19 1.96 -8.24 -6.29
N LEU A 20 1.80 -7.39 -7.30
CA LEU A 20 1.11 -6.10 -7.15
C LEU A 20 -0.38 -6.31 -7.45
N ALA A 21 -1.21 -6.26 -6.42
CA ALA A 21 -2.64 -6.49 -6.50
C ALA A 21 -3.40 -5.15 -6.50
N GLU A 22 -3.74 -4.65 -7.68
CA GLU A 22 -4.55 -3.44 -7.86
C GLU A 22 -6.03 -3.76 -7.61
N LEU A 23 -6.44 -3.73 -6.33
CA LEU A 23 -7.72 -4.26 -5.88
C LEU A 23 -8.92 -3.48 -6.41
N THR A 24 -8.73 -2.20 -6.66
CA THR A 24 -9.71 -1.24 -7.17
C THR A 24 -8.96 -0.06 -7.77
N HIS A 25 -9.50 0.63 -8.76
CA HIS A 25 -8.94 1.92 -9.21
C HIS A 25 -9.70 3.13 -8.66
N ARG A 26 -10.76 2.91 -7.86
CA ARG A 26 -11.45 4.01 -7.18
C ARG A 26 -10.51 4.65 -6.18
N CYS A 27 -10.36 5.97 -6.24
CA CYS A 27 -9.53 6.73 -5.31
C CYS A 27 -10.23 8.03 -4.92
N PRO A 28 -10.26 8.42 -3.62
CA PRO A 28 -10.77 9.73 -3.23
C PRO A 28 -9.79 10.86 -3.57
N LEU A 29 -8.53 10.55 -3.87
CA LEU A 29 -7.50 11.52 -4.24
C LEU A 29 -7.44 11.73 -5.76
N ARG A 30 -6.85 12.85 -6.18
CA ARG A 30 -6.66 13.21 -7.59
C ARG A 30 -5.23 13.71 -7.83
N CYS A 31 -4.26 12.89 -7.44
CA CYS A 31 -2.85 13.26 -7.53
C CYS A 31 -2.45 13.46 -9.01
N PRO A 32 -1.77 14.56 -9.38
CA PRO A 32 -1.45 14.86 -10.77
C PRO A 32 -0.42 13.89 -11.38
N TYR A 33 0.28 13.12 -10.54
CA TYR A 33 1.28 12.13 -10.94
C TYR A 33 0.73 10.69 -10.89
N CYS A 34 -0.57 10.50 -10.66
CA CYS A 34 -1.16 9.16 -10.55
C CYS A 34 -0.93 8.37 -11.85
N SER A 35 -0.45 7.13 -11.73
CA SER A 35 -0.26 6.21 -12.86
C SER A 35 -1.52 5.45 -13.26
N ASN A 36 -2.57 5.47 -12.42
CA ASN A 36 -3.75 4.66 -12.67
C ASN A 36 -4.57 5.24 -13.83
N PRO A 37 -4.99 4.40 -14.79
CA PRO A 37 -5.84 4.83 -15.89
C PRO A 37 -7.23 5.22 -15.40
N LEU A 38 -7.68 6.42 -15.76
CA LEU A 38 -8.99 6.96 -15.35
C LEU A 38 -10.16 6.11 -15.87
N GLU A 39 -9.97 5.41 -17.00
CA GLU A 39 -10.97 4.54 -17.62
C GLU A 39 -11.28 3.29 -16.79
N LEU A 40 -10.43 2.95 -15.82
CA LEU A 40 -10.59 1.77 -14.96
C LEU A 40 -11.20 2.11 -13.58
N GLU A 41 -11.52 3.37 -13.28
CA GLU A 41 -12.16 3.78 -12.01
C GLU A 41 -13.55 3.16 -11.80
N ALA A 42 -14.22 2.73 -12.88
CA ALA A 42 -15.55 2.16 -12.82
C ALA A 42 -15.56 0.82 -12.07
N LYS A 43 -16.27 0.76 -10.94
CA LYS A 43 -16.41 -0.42 -10.06
C LYS A 43 -16.80 -1.71 -10.82
N ALA A 44 -17.57 -1.60 -11.89
CA ALA A 44 -18.03 -2.74 -12.69
C ALA A 44 -16.89 -3.57 -13.31
N ARG A 45 -15.66 -3.06 -13.34
CA ARG A 45 -14.47 -3.75 -13.86
C ARG A 45 -13.57 -4.35 -12.77
N GLU A 46 -13.94 -4.22 -11.49
CA GLU A 46 -13.16 -4.77 -10.38
C GLU A 46 -13.33 -6.28 -10.27
N LEU A 47 -12.25 -6.99 -9.96
CA LEU A 47 -12.35 -8.41 -9.60
C LEU A 47 -13.11 -8.57 -8.28
N ASP A 48 -14.00 -9.55 -8.24
CA ASP A 48 -14.72 -9.93 -7.03
C ASP A 48 -13.79 -10.55 -5.98
N THR A 49 -14.29 -10.64 -4.75
CA THR A 49 -13.54 -11.15 -3.60
C THR A 49 -13.07 -12.58 -3.83
N ALA A 50 -13.96 -13.47 -4.31
CA ALA A 50 -13.64 -14.88 -4.54
C ALA A 50 -12.52 -15.05 -5.58
N THR A 51 -12.49 -14.20 -6.59
CA THR A 51 -11.43 -14.16 -7.61
C THR A 51 -10.11 -13.71 -7.01
N TRP A 52 -10.08 -12.65 -6.21
CA TRP A 52 -8.85 -12.24 -5.51
C TRP A 52 -8.31 -13.32 -4.57
N VAL A 53 -9.21 -13.97 -3.82
CA VAL A 53 -8.84 -15.09 -2.94
C VAL A 53 -8.16 -16.20 -3.75
N ARG A 54 -8.75 -16.60 -4.87
CA ARG A 54 -8.14 -17.59 -5.78
C ARG A 54 -6.75 -17.13 -6.26
N VAL A 55 -6.63 -15.87 -6.71
CA VAL A 55 -5.36 -15.29 -7.18
C VAL A 55 -4.28 -15.33 -6.11
N PHE A 56 -4.59 -15.03 -4.84
CA PHE A 56 -3.60 -15.10 -3.76
C PHE A 56 -3.08 -16.52 -3.53
N HIS A 57 -3.97 -17.52 -3.53
CA HIS A 57 -3.56 -18.92 -3.39
C HIS A 57 -2.74 -19.41 -4.59
N GLU A 58 -3.12 -19.01 -5.82
CA GLU A 58 -2.36 -19.33 -7.02
C GLU A 58 -0.98 -18.65 -7.02
N ALA A 59 -0.89 -17.38 -6.60
CA ALA A 59 0.37 -16.66 -6.47
C ALA A 59 1.31 -17.33 -5.46
N ALA A 60 0.79 -17.73 -4.29
CA ALA A 60 1.55 -18.49 -3.30
C ALA A 60 2.02 -19.84 -3.84
N ALA A 61 1.16 -20.57 -4.57
CA ALA A 61 1.53 -21.84 -5.22
C ALA A 61 2.60 -21.67 -6.31
N LEU A 62 2.64 -20.51 -6.95
CA LEU A 62 3.71 -20.13 -7.89
C LEU A 62 5.03 -19.77 -7.19
N GLY A 63 5.04 -19.57 -5.87
CA GLY A 63 6.23 -19.20 -5.09
C GLY A 63 6.38 -17.69 -4.84
N VAL A 64 5.32 -16.89 -5.02
CA VAL A 64 5.29 -15.48 -4.63
C VAL A 64 5.42 -15.37 -3.11
N LEU A 65 6.19 -14.40 -2.64
CA LEU A 65 6.39 -14.13 -1.22
C LEU A 65 5.58 -12.93 -0.74
N HIS A 66 5.50 -11.87 -1.55
CA HIS A 66 4.88 -10.60 -1.14
C HIS A 66 3.61 -10.31 -1.93
N ALA A 67 2.59 -9.79 -1.25
CA ALA A 67 1.39 -9.22 -1.85
C ALA A 67 1.30 -7.73 -1.52
N HIS A 68 1.50 -6.87 -2.52
CA HIS A 68 1.29 -5.43 -2.42
C HIS A 68 -0.17 -5.12 -2.76
N LEU A 69 -0.97 -4.83 -1.76
CA LEU A 69 -2.38 -4.45 -1.91
C LEU A 69 -2.45 -2.96 -2.25
N SER A 70 -2.85 -2.65 -3.48
CA SER A 70 -2.76 -1.32 -4.08
C SER A 70 -3.89 -1.07 -5.08
N GLY A 71 -3.64 -0.26 -6.11
CA GLY A 71 -4.58 0.23 -7.11
C GLY A 71 -4.78 1.73 -6.91
N GLY A 72 -6.03 2.18 -6.87
CA GLY A 72 -6.43 3.49 -6.38
C GLY A 72 -6.29 3.55 -4.87
N GLU A 73 -7.42 3.45 -4.17
CA GLU A 73 -7.43 3.35 -2.71
C GLU A 73 -8.04 2.00 -2.26
N PRO A 74 -7.22 1.04 -1.81
CA PRO A 74 -7.72 -0.22 -1.26
C PRO A 74 -8.77 -0.05 -0.17
N ALA A 75 -8.70 1.01 0.65
CA ALA A 75 -9.69 1.30 1.68
C ALA A 75 -11.11 1.58 1.12
N ALA A 76 -11.26 1.84 -0.18
CA ALA A 76 -12.55 1.99 -0.84
C ALA A 76 -13.32 0.67 -1.03
N ARG A 77 -12.67 -0.48 -0.79
CA ARG A 77 -13.28 -1.81 -0.81
C ARG A 77 -13.81 -2.18 0.58
N ALA A 78 -15.06 -2.64 0.68
CA ALA A 78 -15.63 -3.05 1.97
C ALA A 78 -15.02 -4.35 2.51
N ASP A 79 -14.56 -5.21 1.61
CA ASP A 79 -14.00 -6.55 1.86
C ASP A 79 -12.48 -6.55 2.11
N LEU A 80 -11.84 -5.39 2.29
CA LEU A 80 -10.37 -5.31 2.44
C LEU A 80 -9.82 -6.20 3.58
N VAL A 81 -10.53 -6.26 4.71
CA VAL A 81 -10.10 -7.08 5.85
C VAL A 81 -10.15 -8.57 5.51
N GLU A 82 -11.17 -9.00 4.77
CA GLU A 82 -11.29 -10.39 4.29
C GLU A 82 -10.16 -10.74 3.32
N LEU A 83 -9.83 -9.83 2.39
CA LEU A 83 -8.72 -9.99 1.45
C LEU A 83 -7.37 -10.13 2.17
N VAL A 84 -7.09 -9.28 3.17
CA VAL A 84 -5.88 -9.40 4.01
C VAL A 84 -5.83 -10.74 4.72
N ALA A 85 -6.94 -11.19 5.31
CA ALA A 85 -7.00 -12.47 5.99
C ALA A 85 -6.70 -13.65 5.05
N HIS A 86 -7.08 -13.55 3.77
CA HIS A 86 -6.74 -14.54 2.75
C HIS A 86 -5.28 -14.48 2.30
N CYS A 87 -4.67 -13.29 2.19
CA CYS A 87 -3.22 -13.17 1.98
C CYS A 87 -2.44 -13.87 3.10
N ALA A 88 -2.80 -13.60 4.36
CA ALA A 88 -2.16 -14.22 5.52
C ALA A 88 -2.33 -15.75 5.50
N ARG A 89 -3.54 -16.26 5.21
CA ARG A 89 -3.78 -17.71 5.06
C ARG A 89 -3.02 -18.36 3.91
N ALA A 90 -2.77 -17.61 2.83
CA ALA A 90 -1.96 -18.08 1.70
C ALA A 90 -0.45 -18.06 2.00
N GLY A 91 -0.03 -17.48 3.13
CA GLY A 91 1.38 -17.32 3.50
C GLY A 91 2.09 -16.18 2.76
N LEU A 92 1.33 -15.21 2.24
CA LEU A 92 1.87 -14.03 1.55
C LEU A 92 2.11 -12.91 2.56
N TYR A 93 3.31 -12.34 2.55
CA TYR A 93 3.61 -11.11 3.30
C TYR A 93 2.88 -9.92 2.66
N SER A 94 1.93 -9.36 3.37
CA SER A 94 1.01 -8.35 2.87
C SER A 94 1.47 -6.93 3.18
N ASN A 95 1.62 -6.10 2.15
CA ASN A 95 1.86 -4.67 2.26
C ASN A 95 0.66 -3.88 1.74
N LEU A 96 -0.02 -3.15 2.61
CA LEU A 96 -1.10 -2.23 2.24
C LEU A 96 -0.53 -0.89 1.80
N ILE A 97 -0.57 -0.61 0.50
CA ILE A 97 -0.21 0.68 -0.10
C ILE A 97 -1.48 1.55 -0.13
N THR A 98 -1.52 2.61 0.67
CA THR A 98 -2.76 3.38 0.90
C THR A 98 -2.50 4.87 1.06
N SER A 99 -3.50 5.67 0.72
CA SER A 99 -3.59 7.07 1.14
C SER A 99 -4.05 7.23 2.59
N GLY A 100 -4.54 6.17 3.23
CA GLY A 100 -5.14 6.20 4.57
C GLY A 100 -6.55 6.81 4.62
N ILE A 101 -7.02 7.45 3.55
CA ILE A 101 -8.35 8.06 3.52
C ILE A 101 -9.41 6.94 3.50
N GLY A 102 -10.32 6.97 4.48
CA GLY A 102 -11.36 5.94 4.65
C GLY A 102 -10.97 4.80 5.60
N LEU A 103 -9.76 4.83 6.16
CA LEU A 103 -9.40 3.98 7.30
C LEU A 103 -9.80 4.63 8.62
N SER A 104 -10.47 3.85 9.48
CA SER A 104 -10.77 4.21 10.86
C SER A 104 -9.86 3.43 11.80
N PRO A 105 -9.68 3.86 13.07
CA PRO A 105 -8.91 3.12 14.06
C PRO A 105 -9.37 1.66 14.20
N ALA A 106 -10.68 1.44 14.26
CA ALA A 106 -11.27 0.10 14.36
C ALA A 106 -10.92 -0.76 13.14
N ARG A 107 -10.92 -0.17 11.95
CA ARG A 107 -10.58 -0.88 10.71
C ARG A 107 -9.09 -1.20 10.61
N ILE A 108 -8.22 -0.31 11.10
CA ILE A 108 -6.78 -0.57 11.18
C ILE A 108 -6.51 -1.73 12.17
N GLY A 109 -7.19 -1.73 13.32
CA GLY A 109 -7.14 -2.86 14.25
C GLY A 109 -7.58 -4.17 13.61
N ALA A 110 -8.73 -4.17 12.92
CA ALA A 110 -9.22 -5.35 12.21
C ALA A 110 -8.27 -5.85 11.10
N LEU A 111 -7.54 -4.95 10.43
CA LEU A 111 -6.51 -5.32 9.44
C LEU A 111 -5.31 -5.97 10.13
N ALA A 112 -4.85 -5.43 11.27
CA ALA A 112 -3.79 -6.03 12.06
C ALA A 112 -4.19 -7.43 12.57
N ASP A 113 -5.40 -7.57 13.11
CA ASP A 113 -5.94 -8.85 13.59
C ASP A 113 -6.10 -9.88 12.47
N ALA A 114 -6.41 -9.41 11.25
CA ALA A 114 -6.48 -10.25 10.05
C ALA A 114 -5.10 -10.72 9.54
N GLY A 115 -4.00 -10.22 10.11
CA GLY A 115 -2.64 -10.58 9.73
C GLY A 115 -2.00 -9.67 8.70
N LEU A 116 -2.38 -8.38 8.63
CA LEU A 116 -1.65 -7.40 7.83
C LEU A 116 -0.21 -7.26 8.35
N ASP A 117 0.78 -7.36 7.47
CA ASP A 117 2.19 -7.32 7.87
C ASP A 117 2.80 -5.92 7.82
N HIS A 118 2.32 -5.07 6.91
CA HIS A 118 2.93 -3.77 6.64
C HIS A 118 1.96 -2.75 6.08
N VAL A 119 2.16 -1.48 6.44
CA VAL A 119 1.45 -0.35 5.81
C VAL A 119 2.45 0.60 5.16
N GLN A 120 2.22 0.90 3.89
CA GLN A 120 2.91 1.95 3.14
C GLN A 120 1.94 3.11 2.91
N LEU A 121 2.14 4.20 3.66
CA LEU A 121 1.30 5.39 3.62
C LEU A 121 1.90 6.44 2.68
N SER A 122 1.12 6.89 1.69
CA SER A 122 1.56 7.91 0.74
C SER A 122 1.35 9.34 1.27
N ILE A 123 2.42 10.13 1.33
CA ILE A 123 2.43 11.55 1.71
C ILE A 123 2.93 12.40 0.53
N GLN A 124 2.22 13.49 0.24
CA GLN A 124 2.45 14.32 -0.94
C GLN A 124 3.47 15.42 -0.73
N ASP A 125 3.55 15.97 0.49
CA ASP A 125 4.46 17.07 0.83
C ASP A 125 4.63 17.18 2.35
N ALA A 126 5.65 17.91 2.80
CA ALA A 126 5.84 18.25 4.21
C ALA A 126 4.97 19.45 4.62
N ASP A 127 4.67 20.34 3.67
CA ASP A 127 3.74 21.45 3.86
C ASP A 127 2.29 20.98 3.70
N ALA A 128 1.43 21.33 4.65
CA ALA A 128 0.05 20.83 4.70
C ALA A 128 -0.80 21.32 3.53
N GLU A 129 -0.71 22.61 3.18
CA GLU A 129 -1.48 23.19 2.08
C GLU A 129 -1.04 22.61 0.74
N SER A 130 0.28 22.49 0.53
CA SER A 130 0.84 21.86 -0.65
C SER A 130 0.46 20.39 -0.75
N ALA A 131 0.53 19.63 0.36
CA ALA A 131 0.15 18.22 0.39
C ALA A 131 -1.32 18.02 0.01
N ASP A 132 -2.24 18.82 0.56
CA ASP A 132 -3.67 18.75 0.26
C ASP A 132 -3.96 19.13 -1.20
N ARG A 133 -3.29 20.18 -1.70
CA ARG A 133 -3.38 20.62 -3.10
C ARG A 133 -2.91 19.53 -4.06
N ILE A 134 -1.75 18.92 -3.79
CA ILE A 134 -1.21 17.83 -4.62
C ILE A 134 -2.10 16.59 -4.53
N ALA A 135 -2.64 16.27 -3.35
CA ALA A 135 -3.55 15.15 -3.16
C ALA A 135 -4.91 15.38 -3.84
N GLY A 136 -5.28 16.63 -4.11
CA GLY A 136 -6.61 17.01 -4.59
C GLY A 136 -7.71 16.76 -3.53
N TYR A 137 -7.35 16.83 -2.24
CA TYR A 137 -8.25 16.52 -1.14
C TYR A 137 -7.94 17.37 0.09
N ALA A 138 -8.86 18.27 0.45
CA ALA A 138 -8.72 19.14 1.61
C ALA A 138 -8.74 18.34 2.93
N GLY A 139 -7.79 18.60 3.81
CA GLY A 139 -7.60 17.92 5.09
C GLY A 139 -6.95 16.53 4.96
N ALA A 140 -6.42 16.16 3.79
CA ALA A 140 -5.75 14.88 3.61
C ALA A 140 -4.51 14.76 4.48
N PHE A 141 -3.70 15.81 4.55
CA PHE A 141 -2.44 15.82 5.32
C PHE A 141 -2.68 15.51 6.79
N VAL A 142 -3.61 16.24 7.43
CA VAL A 142 -3.97 16.04 8.85
C VAL A 142 -4.51 14.62 9.07
N ARG A 143 -5.39 14.14 8.20
CA ARG A 143 -5.96 12.80 8.32
C ARG A 143 -4.90 11.71 8.18
N LYS A 144 -3.97 11.87 7.22
CA LYS A 144 -2.87 10.94 6.99
C LYS A 144 -1.93 10.84 8.18
N ARG A 145 -1.61 11.96 8.84
CA ARG A 145 -0.83 11.95 10.09
C ARG A 145 -1.56 11.19 11.20
N ALA A 146 -2.87 11.38 11.34
CA ALA A 146 -3.67 10.62 12.31
C ALA A 146 -3.67 9.11 12.00
N VAL A 147 -3.79 8.73 10.72
CA VAL A 147 -3.70 7.33 10.29
C VAL A 147 -2.33 6.73 10.59
N ALA A 148 -1.24 7.45 10.33
CA ALA A 148 0.09 6.98 10.67
C ALA A 148 0.25 6.67 12.17
N ALA A 149 -0.24 7.58 13.04
CA ALA A 149 -0.23 7.35 14.47
C ALA A 149 -1.06 6.12 14.87
N GLN A 150 -2.21 5.89 14.22
CA GLN A 150 -3.06 4.72 14.46
C GLN A 150 -2.41 3.42 13.99
N VAL A 151 -1.73 3.42 12.83
CA VAL A 151 -0.97 2.28 12.32
C VAL A 151 0.15 1.89 13.29
N VAL A 152 0.93 2.88 13.75
CA VAL A 152 1.99 2.64 14.74
C VAL A 152 1.42 2.14 16.06
N ALA A 153 0.31 2.71 16.54
CA ALA A 153 -0.36 2.27 17.77
C ALA A 153 -0.92 0.84 17.66
N ALA A 154 -1.32 0.41 16.46
CA ALA A 154 -1.73 -0.97 16.18
C ALA A 154 -0.55 -1.95 16.07
N GLY A 155 0.69 -1.49 16.25
CA GLY A 155 1.89 -2.32 16.17
C GLY A 155 2.35 -2.64 14.75
N LEU A 156 1.70 -2.08 13.73
CA LEU A 156 2.02 -2.32 12.33
C LEU A 156 3.27 -1.52 11.91
N PRO A 157 4.26 -2.14 11.26
CA PRO A 157 5.36 -1.42 10.64
C PRO A 157 4.87 -0.44 9.56
N LEU A 158 5.35 0.79 9.64
CA LEU A 158 4.99 1.88 8.73
C LEU A 158 6.15 2.20 7.78
N THR A 159 5.88 2.21 6.47
CA THR A 159 6.66 2.93 5.46
C THR A 159 5.94 4.23 5.11
N VAL A 160 6.66 5.33 5.01
CA VAL A 160 6.15 6.54 4.35
C VAL A 160 6.71 6.59 2.93
N ASN A 161 5.82 6.60 1.95
CA ASN A 161 6.15 6.74 0.54
C ASN A 161 5.84 8.17 0.07
N MET A 162 6.77 8.75 -0.68
CA MET A 162 6.65 10.10 -1.26
C MET A 162 7.09 10.09 -2.71
N VAL A 163 6.31 10.75 -3.56
CA VAL A 163 6.66 10.98 -4.97
C VAL A 163 7.17 12.41 -5.10
N ILE A 164 8.41 12.54 -5.51
CA ILE A 164 9.09 13.83 -5.65
C ILE A 164 8.94 14.35 -7.07
N HIS A 165 8.54 15.62 -7.15
CA HIS A 165 8.38 16.38 -8.38
C HIS A 165 8.67 17.87 -8.12
N ARG A 166 8.57 18.70 -9.16
CA ARG A 166 8.93 20.14 -9.11
C ARG A 166 8.30 20.95 -7.97
N ALA A 167 7.15 20.53 -7.44
CA ALA A 167 6.43 21.29 -6.43
C ALA A 167 6.90 21.01 -5.00
N ASN A 168 7.50 19.84 -4.74
CA ASN A 168 7.89 19.39 -3.40
C ASN A 168 9.38 19.02 -3.26
N VAL A 169 10.14 18.93 -4.37
CA VAL A 169 11.55 18.49 -4.36
C VAL A 169 12.45 19.26 -3.40
N LEU A 170 12.25 20.57 -3.26
CA LEU A 170 13.05 21.40 -2.36
C LEU A 170 12.80 21.09 -0.87
N ARG A 171 11.69 20.41 -0.55
CA ARG A 171 11.32 19.98 0.81
C ARG A 171 11.59 18.50 1.07
N THR A 172 12.40 17.82 0.24
CA THR A 172 12.69 16.39 0.42
C THR A 172 13.26 16.08 1.81
N ALA A 173 14.15 16.92 2.34
CA ALA A 173 14.71 16.73 3.69
C ALA A 173 13.64 16.89 4.80
N GLU A 174 12.72 17.85 4.64
CA GLU A 174 11.60 18.04 5.57
C GLU A 174 10.62 16.86 5.50
N LEU A 175 10.38 16.31 4.31
CA LEU A 175 9.58 15.10 4.12
C LEU A 175 10.16 13.88 4.82
N VAL A 176 11.49 13.69 4.76
CA VAL A 176 12.17 12.61 5.51
C VAL A 176 12.03 12.84 7.01
N THR A 177 12.18 14.08 7.48
CA THR A 177 11.99 14.44 8.90
C THR A 177 10.57 14.12 9.36
N LEU A 178 9.57 14.54 8.57
CA LEU A 178 8.16 14.24 8.81
C LEU A 178 7.89 12.73 8.88
N ALA A 179 8.50 11.94 8.00
CA ALA A 179 8.35 10.49 8.04
C ALA A 179 8.87 9.88 9.35
N VAL A 180 10.01 10.37 9.86
CA VAL A 180 10.55 9.95 11.16
C VAL A 180 9.60 10.34 12.30
N GLU A 181 9.08 11.57 12.30
CA GLU A 181 8.09 12.04 13.30
C GLU A 181 6.81 11.20 13.29
N MET A 182 6.41 10.70 12.12
CA MET A 182 5.25 9.82 11.96
C MET A 182 5.50 8.37 12.44
N GLY A 183 6.73 8.04 12.86
CA GLY A 183 7.11 6.70 13.32
C GLY A 183 7.41 5.72 12.18
N ALA A 184 7.73 6.22 10.98
CA ALA A 184 8.09 5.36 9.85
C ALA A 184 9.40 4.62 10.12
N ARG A 185 9.42 3.31 9.84
CA ARG A 185 10.63 2.46 9.88
C ARG A 185 11.39 2.46 8.57
N ARG A 186 10.74 2.92 7.49
CA ARG A 186 11.30 3.01 6.15
C ARG A 186 10.70 4.21 5.44
N VAL A 187 11.53 4.87 4.63
CA VAL A 187 11.12 5.96 3.74
C VAL A 187 11.35 5.49 2.31
N GLU A 188 10.37 5.68 1.44
CA GLU A 188 10.49 5.41 0.01
C GLU A 188 10.30 6.71 -0.77
N VAL A 189 11.30 7.03 -1.59
CA VAL A 189 11.32 8.24 -2.43
C VAL A 189 11.28 7.80 -3.88
N ALA A 190 10.17 8.10 -4.56
CA ALA A 190 10.01 7.88 -5.99
C ALA A 190 10.10 9.23 -6.73
N HIS A 191 10.39 9.20 -8.03
CA HIS A 191 10.39 10.39 -8.88
C HIS A 191 9.41 10.18 -10.04
N ALA A 192 8.58 11.19 -10.30
CA ALA A 192 7.64 11.25 -11.42
C ALA A 192 8.11 12.25 -12.48
#